data_AF-A0A1H3XZX5-F1
#
_entry.id   AF-A0A1H3XZX5-F1
#
_cell.length_a   1.000
_cell.length_b   1.000
_cell.length_c   1.000
_cell.angle_alpha   90.00
_cell.angle_beta   90.00
_cell.angle_gamma   90.00
#
_symmetry.space_group_name_H-M   'P 1'
#
loop_
_entity.id
_entity.type
_entity.pdbx_description
1 polymer ?
#
loop_
_entity_poly.entity_id
_entity_poly.type
_entity_poly.pdbx_seq_one_letter_code
_entity_poly.pdbx_strand_id
1 'polypeptide(L)'
;MMLQKAVTPGMAQAYLDHGFDRVSGWVLSASDVSDLTSDENLRQLHQLDYPNSPFAAGEAIHILHFPSPQATPLVRANPEAMSELFPLPADGLVRVDDVATPLLWLEHTRLPAGARLWRFTPGESSPTLAGTYNGPAFGWQDEAGEFHAIPPTIIAGRVGVLDGAAYAAEPDYDEAGDVVSVTLATMNQPEDPDFAETEAGMWAKVVAFDDVDLLFESHVKATCRDLPVRVIERFSSDDGDLARISSLVLDHGANQNAKFDFIEAGVWEATLPWSELSDITPTQRVAKAWAREEDLADTTPIQAQSEAESSASAARSAWVGEGEPQVTIKASDPNDPLASDDLQEIYRDIIAEVAKAAPREADRIEMMGMCVDTNLQIASQAIFGEDVRPLPEPVEGVAPHLIKLRMATAKPDRGAWFSAFLSITPNGQFQISLDYDNEPRLTREFPAEVWAAELERFPRSEENMPSWLRAKLDSPEEE
;
A
#
# COMPACT_ATOMS: atom_id res chain seq x y z
N MET A 1 13.20 -11.41 9.65
CA MET A 1 13.94 -10.43 10.48
C MET A 1 12.94 -9.73 11.40
N MET A 2 13.33 -9.45 12.65
CA MET A 2 12.55 -8.60 13.56
C MET A 2 13.10 -7.17 13.47
N LEU A 3 12.22 -6.19 13.24
CA LEU A 3 12.56 -4.77 13.20
C LEU A 3 12.22 -4.10 14.52
N GLN A 4 12.90 -3.01 14.84
CA GLN A 4 12.49 -2.10 15.90
C GLN A 4 12.46 -0.63 15.47
N LYS A 5 11.54 0.12 16.07
CA LYS A 5 11.37 1.56 15.87
C LYS A 5 10.92 2.24 17.16
N ALA A 6 11.54 3.36 17.50
CA ALA A 6 10.95 4.29 18.45
C ALA A 6 9.71 4.94 17.83
N VAL A 7 8.58 4.86 18.53
CA VAL A 7 7.31 5.46 18.10
C VAL A 7 6.99 6.66 18.96
N THR A 8 6.48 7.72 18.35
CA THR A 8 6.16 8.97 19.06
C THR A 8 5.11 8.70 20.16
N PRO A 9 5.08 9.51 21.24
CA PRO A 9 4.05 9.36 22.29
C PRO A 9 2.62 9.37 21.75
N GLY A 10 2.34 10.22 20.75
CA GLY A 10 1.04 10.27 20.09
C GLY A 10 0.71 9.01 19.30
N MET A 11 1.69 8.40 18.61
CA MET A 11 1.48 7.14 17.89
C MET A 11 1.30 5.96 18.84
N ALA A 12 2.08 5.90 19.93
CA ALA A 12 1.88 4.90 20.98
C ALA A 12 0.45 4.95 21.54
N GLN A 13 -0.08 6.16 21.76
CA GLN A 13 -1.46 6.36 22.16
C GLN A 13 -2.45 5.95 21.06
N ALA A 14 -2.21 6.32 19.80
CA ALA A 14 -3.07 5.94 18.68
C ALA A 14 -3.17 4.41 18.50
N TYR A 15 -2.08 3.68 18.76
CA TYR A 15 -2.10 2.21 18.78
C TYR A 15 -2.96 1.67 19.91
N LEU A 16 -2.71 2.10 21.15
CA LEU A 16 -3.32 1.50 22.33
C LEU A 16 -4.76 1.96 22.57
N ASP A 17 -5.09 3.22 22.27
CA ASP A 17 -6.41 3.80 22.56
C ASP A 17 -7.35 3.74 21.35
N HIS A 18 -6.80 3.64 20.14
CA HIS A 18 -7.57 3.78 18.89
C HIS A 18 -7.32 2.66 17.89
N GLY A 19 -6.42 1.72 18.16
CA GLY A 19 -6.23 0.55 17.31
C GLY A 19 -5.52 0.81 15.97
N PHE A 20 -4.81 1.94 15.83
CA PHE A 20 -4.09 2.25 14.59
C PHE A 20 -3.16 1.10 14.16
N ASP A 21 -3.22 0.68 12.90
CA ASP A 21 -2.62 -0.58 12.47
C ASP A 21 -1.39 -0.41 11.56
N ARG A 22 -0.86 0.81 11.43
CA ARG A 22 0.14 1.15 10.41
C ARG A 22 1.48 1.59 10.98
N VAL A 23 2.54 1.39 10.21
CA VAL A 23 3.92 1.74 10.54
C VAL A 23 4.66 2.26 9.31
N SER A 24 5.55 3.23 9.51
CA SER A 24 6.44 3.81 8.50
C SER A 24 7.69 4.41 9.17
N GLY A 25 8.63 4.91 8.38
CA GLY A 25 9.77 5.69 8.87
C GLY A 25 11.01 4.85 9.19
N TRP A 26 11.93 5.44 9.96
CA TRP A 26 13.23 4.84 10.24
C TRP A 26 13.16 3.67 11.24
N VAL A 27 13.76 2.54 10.87
CA VAL A 27 13.78 1.26 11.60
C VAL A 27 15.19 0.69 11.67
N LEU A 28 15.41 -0.20 12.63
CA LEU A 28 16.66 -0.96 12.84
C LEU A 28 16.36 -2.45 12.98
N SER A 29 17.37 -3.31 12.84
CA SER A 29 17.26 -4.73 13.19
C SER A 29 17.18 -4.89 14.71
N ALA A 30 16.07 -5.41 15.26
CA ALA A 30 15.92 -5.56 16.71
C ALA A 30 16.93 -6.54 17.31
N SER A 31 17.37 -7.55 16.55
CA SER A 31 18.37 -8.51 17.02
C SER A 31 19.74 -7.87 17.21
N ASP A 32 20.13 -6.98 16.29
CA ASP A 32 21.47 -6.42 16.23
C ASP A 32 21.77 -5.50 17.42
N VAL A 33 20.72 -4.91 18.01
CA VAL A 33 20.80 -3.91 19.08
C VAL A 33 20.07 -4.35 20.34
N SER A 34 19.83 -5.65 20.49
CA SER A 34 19.06 -6.22 21.61
C SER A 34 19.68 -5.97 23.00
N ASP A 35 21.00 -5.77 23.07
CA ASP A 35 21.72 -5.45 24.32
C ASP A 35 21.70 -3.95 24.67
N LEU A 36 21.23 -3.09 23.76
CA LEU A 36 21.27 -1.64 23.90
C LEU A 36 19.93 -1.07 24.40
N THR A 37 19.64 -1.30 25.68
CA THR A 37 18.32 -1.01 26.27
C THR A 37 18.27 0.22 27.18
N SER A 38 19.38 0.95 27.37
CA SER A 38 19.39 2.17 28.18
C SER A 38 18.70 3.32 27.45
N ASP A 39 18.13 4.28 28.20
CA ASP A 39 17.50 5.50 27.60
C ASP A 39 18.46 6.24 26.66
N GLU A 40 19.72 6.40 27.07
CA GLU A 40 20.77 7.03 26.24
C GLU A 40 21.02 6.24 24.94
N ASN A 41 21.17 4.92 25.03
CA ASN A 41 21.44 4.10 23.86
C ASN A 41 20.24 4.08 22.90
N LEU A 42 19.01 3.99 23.42
CA LEU A 42 17.79 4.01 22.60
C LEU A 42 17.62 5.35 21.86
N ARG A 43 17.88 6.48 22.53
CA ARG A 43 17.84 7.81 21.89
C ARG A 43 18.89 7.95 20.80
N GLN A 44 20.11 7.47 21.05
CA GLN A 44 21.18 7.51 20.06
C GLN A 44 20.90 6.59 18.87
N LEU A 45 20.44 5.37 19.12
CA LEU A 45 20.11 4.38 18.09
C LEU A 45 19.02 4.90 17.14
N HIS A 46 17.93 5.42 17.69
CA HIS A 46 16.80 5.90 16.91
C HIS A 46 16.94 7.36 16.49
N GLN A 47 18.09 7.99 16.76
CA GLN A 47 18.38 9.39 16.43
C GLN A 47 17.27 10.34 16.90
N LEU A 48 16.87 10.24 18.17
CA LEU A 48 15.72 10.96 18.72
C LEU A 48 16.05 12.41 19.10
N ASP A 49 17.34 12.78 19.14
CA ASP A 49 17.79 14.11 19.55
C ASP A 49 18.00 15.03 18.33
N TYR A 50 16.90 15.61 17.84
CA TYR A 50 16.90 16.61 16.77
C TYR A 50 15.96 17.78 17.09
N PRO A 51 16.09 18.94 16.42
CA PRO A 51 15.23 20.10 16.67
C PRO A 51 13.74 19.76 16.50
N ASN A 52 12.93 20.12 17.51
CA ASN A 52 11.49 19.83 17.58
C ASN A 52 11.15 18.33 17.58
N SER A 53 12.06 17.48 18.05
CA SER A 53 11.77 16.07 18.27
C SER A 53 10.54 15.90 19.18
N PRO A 54 9.61 14.98 18.84
CA PRO A 54 8.47 14.66 19.70
C PRO A 54 8.87 13.82 20.93
N PHE A 55 10.15 13.46 21.07
CA PHE A 55 10.68 12.66 22.17
C PHE A 55 11.37 13.54 23.21
N ALA A 56 10.70 13.81 24.33
CA ALA A 56 11.29 14.58 25.41
C ALA A 56 12.34 13.78 26.19
N ALA A 57 13.39 14.47 26.68
CA ALA A 57 14.42 13.87 27.52
C ALA A 57 13.85 13.49 28.89
N GLY A 58 14.18 12.29 29.37
CA GLY A 58 13.72 11.79 30.68
C GLY A 58 12.27 11.32 30.72
N GLU A 59 11.55 11.34 29.59
CA GLU A 59 10.27 10.65 29.43
C GLU A 59 10.47 9.21 28.94
N ALA A 60 9.46 8.36 29.15
CA ALA A 60 9.49 6.99 28.67
C ALA A 60 9.52 6.92 27.14
N ILE A 61 10.30 5.97 26.62
CA ILE A 61 10.40 5.70 25.18
C ILE A 61 9.60 4.46 24.87
N HIS A 62 8.73 4.53 23.85
CA HIS A 62 8.04 3.37 23.32
C HIS A 62 8.80 2.83 22.12
N ILE A 63 9.20 1.57 22.19
CA ILE A 63 9.89 0.85 21.12
C ILE A 63 8.94 -0.22 20.58
N LEU A 64 8.59 -0.10 19.32
CA LEU A 64 7.81 -1.07 18.58
C LEU A 64 8.73 -2.13 18.00
N HIS A 65 8.55 -3.39 18.40
CA HIS A 65 9.16 -4.56 17.77
C HIS A 65 8.16 -5.20 16.83
N PHE A 66 8.53 -5.47 15.57
CA PHE A 66 7.60 -6.08 14.61
C PHE A 66 8.32 -6.92 13.57
N PRO A 67 7.71 -8.03 13.11
CA PRO A 67 8.25 -8.80 12.00
C PRO A 67 8.42 -7.90 10.77
N SER A 68 9.51 -8.07 10.02
CA SER A 68 9.70 -7.34 8.77
C SER A 68 8.54 -7.62 7.81
N PRO A 69 7.85 -6.60 7.31
CA PRO A 69 6.81 -6.77 6.29
C PRO A 69 7.44 -7.35 5.01
N GLN A 70 7.05 -8.57 4.62
CA GLN A 70 7.79 -9.33 3.61
C GLN A 70 7.69 -8.77 2.17
N ALA A 71 6.66 -7.95 1.90
CA ALA A 71 6.41 -7.33 0.59
C ALA A 71 6.68 -5.82 0.56
N THR A 72 7.06 -5.21 1.69
CA THR A 72 7.36 -3.78 1.79
C THR A 72 8.87 -3.58 1.80
N PRO A 73 9.43 -2.79 0.86
CA PRO A 73 10.87 -2.62 0.79
C PRO A 73 11.43 -1.85 1.99
N LEU A 74 12.66 -2.20 2.37
CA LEU A 74 13.48 -1.46 3.32
C LEU A 74 14.60 -0.76 2.55
N VAL A 75 14.66 0.56 2.65
CA VAL A 75 15.63 1.39 1.92
C VAL A 75 16.74 1.80 2.88
N ARG A 76 18.01 1.63 2.50
CA ARG A 76 19.11 2.04 3.38
C ARG A 76 19.28 3.55 3.35
N ALA A 77 19.54 4.14 4.51
CA ALA A 77 19.91 5.54 4.63
C ALA A 77 21.11 5.89 3.73
N ASN A 78 20.95 6.91 2.89
CA ASN A 78 21.99 7.42 2.00
C ASN A 78 22.05 8.96 2.09
N PRO A 79 23.04 9.54 2.79
CA PRO A 79 23.14 10.99 2.96
C PRO A 79 23.48 11.75 1.67
N GLU A 80 23.93 11.09 0.60
CA GLU A 80 24.15 11.75 -0.69
C GLU A 80 22.83 12.01 -1.43
N ALA A 81 21.86 11.11 -1.26
CA ALA A 81 20.56 11.17 -1.91
C ALA A 81 19.47 11.80 -1.03
N MET A 82 19.56 11.66 0.28
CA MET A 82 18.48 12.00 1.23
C MET A 82 18.86 13.20 2.11
N SER A 83 17.86 13.90 2.64
CA SER A 83 18.03 15.07 3.51
C SER A 83 17.05 15.03 4.67
N GLU A 84 17.55 15.13 5.90
CA GLU A 84 16.75 14.95 7.12
C GLU A 84 17.09 15.94 8.24
N LEU A 85 16.24 15.97 9.27
CA LEU A 85 16.43 16.81 10.46
C LEU A 85 17.61 16.38 11.33
N PHE A 86 17.99 15.11 11.27
CA PHE A 86 19.18 14.58 11.90
C PHE A 86 20.23 14.23 10.83
N PRO A 87 21.53 14.25 11.18
CA PRO A 87 22.58 13.88 10.25
C PRO A 87 22.53 12.38 9.94
N LEU A 88 22.13 12.04 8.71
CA LEU A 88 22.14 10.65 8.25
C LEU A 88 23.58 10.08 8.28
N PRO A 89 23.77 8.81 8.72
CA PRO A 89 25.10 8.20 8.77
C PRO A 89 25.76 8.09 7.38
N ALA A 90 27.06 8.41 7.30
CA ALA A 90 27.83 8.44 6.04
C ALA A 90 27.77 7.14 5.22
N ASP A 91 27.71 5.99 5.88
CA ASP A 91 27.63 4.66 5.28
C ASP A 91 26.30 3.95 5.56
N GLY A 92 25.29 4.71 6.00
CA GLY A 92 23.98 4.21 6.38
C GLY A 92 23.97 3.29 7.61
N LEU A 93 25.05 3.28 8.41
CA LEU A 93 25.15 2.50 9.65
C LEU A 93 25.09 3.41 10.88
N VAL A 94 24.10 3.20 11.74
CA VAL A 94 24.08 3.77 13.08
C VAL A 94 25.06 2.99 13.96
N ARG A 95 25.81 3.73 14.80
CA ARG A 95 26.82 3.16 15.69
C ARG A 95 26.61 3.65 17.12
N VAL A 96 26.49 2.71 18.04
CA VAL A 96 26.37 2.94 19.48
C VAL A 96 27.23 1.88 20.15
N ASP A 97 28.13 2.31 21.03
CA ASP A 97 29.16 1.45 21.63
C ASP A 97 29.95 0.67 20.56
N ASP A 98 29.96 -0.67 20.63
CA ASP A 98 30.59 -1.57 19.67
C ASP A 98 29.63 -2.13 18.61
N VAL A 99 28.35 -1.75 18.66
CA VAL A 99 27.32 -2.18 17.73
C VAL A 99 27.25 -1.25 16.53
N ALA A 100 27.15 -1.84 15.33
CA ALA A 100 26.87 -1.15 14.08
C ALA A 100 25.73 -1.85 13.35
N THR A 101 24.62 -1.13 13.09
CA THR A 101 23.43 -1.67 12.41
C THR A 101 23.03 -0.76 11.26
N PRO A 102 22.53 -1.29 10.13
CA PRO A 102 21.90 -0.48 9.09
C PRO A 102 20.73 0.33 9.62
N LEU A 103 20.68 1.61 9.25
CA LEU A 103 19.50 2.45 9.35
C LEU A 103 18.68 2.29 8.08
N LEU A 104 17.46 1.80 8.24
CA LEU A 104 16.57 1.48 7.13
C LEU A 104 15.34 2.36 7.22
N TRP A 105 14.86 2.88 6.10
CA TRP A 105 13.57 3.53 5.99
C TRP A 105 12.55 2.51 5.50
N LEU A 106 11.43 2.44 6.21
CA LEU A 106 10.28 1.62 5.89
C LEU A 106 9.17 2.51 5.32
N GLU A 107 8.74 2.17 4.11
CA GLU A 107 7.55 2.78 3.51
C GLU A 107 6.29 2.40 4.30
N HIS A 108 5.28 3.28 4.29
CA HIS A 108 4.07 3.08 5.05
C HIS A 108 3.33 1.78 4.70
N THR A 109 3.10 0.92 5.70
CA THR A 109 2.38 -0.36 5.57
C THR A 109 1.61 -0.71 6.85
N ARG A 110 0.70 -1.70 6.77
CA ARG A 110 0.08 -2.30 7.94
C ARG A 110 1.09 -3.17 8.70
N LEU A 111 1.10 -3.06 10.03
CA LEU A 111 1.87 -3.91 10.92
C LEU A 111 1.55 -5.40 10.74
N PRO A 112 2.55 -6.29 10.64
CA PRO A 112 2.32 -7.73 10.73
C PRO A 112 1.86 -8.13 12.13
N ALA A 113 1.03 -9.16 12.21
CA ALA A 113 0.64 -9.74 13.50
C ALA A 113 1.88 -10.19 14.30
N GLY A 114 1.77 -10.10 15.64
CA GLY A 114 2.87 -10.37 16.56
C GLY A 114 3.79 -9.18 16.82
N ALA A 115 3.48 -7.99 16.28
CA ALA A 115 4.14 -6.75 16.69
C ALA A 115 3.87 -6.44 18.17
N ARG A 116 4.86 -5.89 18.87
CA ARG A 116 4.83 -5.65 20.32
C ARG A 116 5.36 -4.25 20.63
N LEU A 117 4.59 -3.50 21.39
CA LEU A 117 4.97 -2.18 21.85
C LEU A 117 5.56 -2.27 23.26
N TRP A 118 6.82 -1.91 23.42
CA TRP A 118 7.52 -1.94 24.71
C TRP A 118 7.73 -0.53 25.23
N ARG A 119 7.43 -0.30 26.51
CA ARG A 119 7.67 0.97 27.21
C ARG A 119 8.94 0.86 28.05
N PHE A 120 9.91 1.72 27.77
CA PHE A 120 11.16 1.88 28.49
C PHE A 120 11.10 3.13 29.37
N THR A 121 10.96 2.94 30.69
CA THR A 121 10.90 4.04 31.66
C THR A 121 12.30 4.37 32.18
N PRO A 122 12.74 5.65 32.17
CA PRO A 122 14.02 6.03 32.72
C PRO A 122 14.19 5.61 34.19
N GLY A 123 15.28 4.90 34.47
CA GLY A 123 15.59 4.39 35.82
C GLY A 123 14.98 3.03 36.15
N GLU A 124 14.10 2.48 35.31
CA GLU A 124 13.63 1.10 35.44
C GLU A 124 14.59 0.14 34.73
N SER A 125 14.85 -1.01 35.36
CA SER A 125 15.81 -2.01 34.86
C SER A 125 15.24 -2.91 33.76
N SER A 126 13.94 -2.85 33.49
CA SER A 126 13.29 -3.71 32.50
C SER A 126 12.11 -2.98 31.86
N PRO A 127 11.92 -3.11 30.54
CA PRO A 127 10.77 -2.53 29.87
C PRO A 127 9.48 -3.29 30.24
N THR A 128 8.35 -2.62 30.04
CA THR A 128 7.01 -3.20 30.19
C THR A 128 6.38 -3.39 28.81
N LEU A 129 5.67 -4.50 28.58
CA LEU A 129 4.92 -4.71 27.35
C LEU A 129 3.62 -3.90 27.44
N ALA A 130 3.50 -2.87 26.61
CA ALA A 130 2.33 -1.98 26.59
C ALA A 130 1.19 -2.54 25.72
N GLY A 131 1.51 -3.31 24.69
CA GLY A 131 0.49 -3.96 23.86
C GLY A 131 1.07 -4.89 22.79
N THR A 132 0.22 -5.75 22.25
CA THR A 132 0.54 -6.67 21.14
C THR A 132 -0.47 -6.51 20.01
N TYR A 133 -0.01 -6.33 18.78
CA TYR A 133 -0.88 -6.29 17.62
C TYR A 133 -1.13 -7.70 17.08
N ASN A 134 -2.40 -8.07 16.90
CA ASN A 134 -2.87 -9.42 16.57
C ASN A 134 -3.49 -9.49 15.15
N GLY A 135 -3.03 -8.64 14.25
CA GLY A 135 -3.54 -8.58 12.87
C GLY A 135 -4.82 -7.76 12.74
N PRO A 136 -5.29 -7.52 11.51
CA PRO A 136 -6.42 -6.64 11.22
C PRO A 136 -7.77 -7.15 11.77
N ALA A 137 -7.86 -8.44 12.11
CA ALA A 137 -9.06 -9.04 12.70
C ALA A 137 -9.25 -8.71 14.19
N PHE A 138 -8.16 -8.40 14.91
CA PHE A 138 -8.16 -8.22 16.36
C PHE A 138 -7.55 -6.89 16.80
N GLY A 139 -6.69 -6.28 15.99
CA GLY A 139 -6.01 -5.03 16.33
C GLY A 139 -5.03 -5.20 17.49
N TRP A 140 -4.89 -4.14 18.28
CA TRP A 140 -4.02 -4.08 19.45
C TRP A 140 -4.70 -4.66 20.68
N GLN A 141 -4.05 -5.61 21.34
CA GLN A 141 -4.37 -6.03 22.70
C GLN A 141 -3.52 -5.25 23.69
N ASP A 142 -4.14 -4.49 24.59
CA ASP A 142 -3.44 -3.67 25.59
C ASP A 142 -3.06 -4.45 26.88
N GLU A 143 -2.47 -3.75 27.86
CA GLU A 143 -2.10 -4.34 29.16
C GLU A 143 -3.28 -4.90 29.97
N ALA A 144 -4.50 -4.40 29.74
CA ALA A 144 -5.73 -4.89 30.37
C ALA A 144 -6.33 -6.11 29.64
N GLY A 145 -5.81 -6.41 28.45
CA GLY A 145 -6.30 -7.48 27.58
C GLY A 145 -7.46 -7.04 26.68
N GLU A 146 -7.76 -5.73 26.61
CA GLU A 146 -8.79 -5.16 25.74
C GLU A 146 -8.26 -5.01 24.31
N PHE A 147 -9.12 -5.28 23.33
CA PHE A 147 -8.79 -5.20 21.91
C PHE A 147 -9.25 -3.87 21.31
N HIS A 148 -8.33 -3.21 20.61
CA HIS A 148 -8.55 -1.93 19.93
C HIS A 148 -8.20 -2.10 18.45
N ALA A 149 -9.18 -2.01 17.58
CA ALA A 149 -9.01 -2.17 16.14
C ALA A 149 -9.69 -1.04 15.37
N ILE A 150 -9.12 -0.68 14.22
CA ILE A 150 -9.75 0.22 13.24
C ILE A 150 -10.28 -0.57 12.03
N PRO A 151 -11.26 -0.01 11.29
CA PRO A 151 -11.71 -0.60 10.04
C PRO A 151 -10.52 -0.83 9.10
N PRO A 152 -10.24 -2.07 8.69
CA PRO A 152 -9.01 -2.35 7.98
C PRO A 152 -9.17 -1.96 6.49
N THR A 153 -8.21 -1.17 5.98
CA THR A 153 -8.21 -0.72 4.58
C THR A 153 -7.55 -1.73 3.63
N ILE A 154 -8.03 -1.86 2.40
CA ILE A 154 -7.32 -2.60 1.34
C ILE A 154 -6.37 -1.72 0.51
N ILE A 155 -6.26 -0.44 0.83
CA ILE A 155 -5.41 0.52 0.11
C ILE A 155 -3.94 0.41 0.54
N ALA A 156 -3.71 0.12 1.83
CA ALA A 156 -2.38 -0.03 2.39
C ALA A 156 -2.26 -1.28 3.27
N GLY A 157 -1.32 -2.15 2.91
CA GLY A 157 -1.03 -3.39 3.60
C GLY A 157 -1.47 -4.63 2.81
N ARG A 158 -1.45 -5.78 3.48
CA ARG A 158 -1.79 -7.07 2.91
C ARG A 158 -3.28 -7.20 2.60
N VAL A 159 -3.56 -7.73 1.41
CA VAL A 159 -4.90 -7.97 0.86
C VAL A 159 -4.97 -9.41 0.39
N GLY A 160 -6.02 -10.10 0.83
CA GLY A 160 -6.38 -11.44 0.39
C GLY A 160 -7.67 -11.38 -0.43
N VAL A 161 -7.71 -12.11 -1.54
CA VAL A 161 -8.92 -12.24 -2.37
C VAL A 161 -9.48 -13.65 -2.19
N LEU A 162 -10.78 -13.74 -1.90
CA LEU A 162 -11.51 -14.99 -1.78
C LEU A 162 -12.83 -14.86 -2.52
N ASP A 163 -13.12 -15.78 -3.44
CA ASP A 163 -14.30 -15.74 -4.31
C ASP A 163 -14.50 -14.38 -4.99
N GLY A 164 -13.40 -13.74 -5.41
CA GLY A 164 -13.40 -12.42 -6.04
C GLY A 164 -13.60 -11.22 -5.09
N ALA A 165 -13.82 -11.44 -3.79
CA ALA A 165 -13.94 -10.41 -2.77
C ALA A 165 -12.58 -10.10 -2.12
N ALA A 166 -12.23 -8.82 -1.99
CA ALA A 166 -10.98 -8.38 -1.37
C ALA A 166 -11.16 -8.06 0.12
N TYR A 167 -10.24 -8.55 0.94
CA TYR A 167 -10.22 -8.37 2.38
C TYR A 167 -8.84 -7.92 2.84
N ALA A 168 -8.78 -7.20 3.96
CA ALA A 168 -7.51 -7.08 4.66
C ALA A 168 -7.06 -8.46 5.12
N ALA A 169 -5.78 -8.76 4.97
CA ALA A 169 -5.26 -10.10 5.21
C ALA A 169 -4.09 -10.12 6.18
N GLU A 170 -4.01 -11.21 6.96
CA GLU A 170 -2.85 -11.59 7.75
C GLU A 170 -2.49 -13.04 7.40
N PRO A 171 -1.34 -13.27 6.75
CA PRO A 171 -0.85 -14.62 6.48
C PRO A 171 -0.22 -15.22 7.74
N ASP A 172 -0.55 -16.48 7.99
CA ASP A 172 0.06 -17.31 9.02
C ASP A 172 1.15 -18.18 8.40
N TYR A 173 2.25 -18.33 9.13
CA TYR A 173 3.43 -19.05 8.67
C TYR A 173 3.69 -20.27 9.53
N ASP A 174 4.23 -21.32 8.93
CA ASP A 174 4.77 -22.46 9.67
C ASP A 174 6.20 -22.19 10.20
N GLU A 175 6.82 -23.22 10.80
CA GLU A 175 8.19 -23.13 11.31
C GLU A 175 9.25 -22.95 10.20
N ALA A 176 8.94 -23.34 8.96
CA ALA A 176 9.81 -23.16 7.81
C ALA A 176 9.72 -21.73 7.23
N GLY A 177 8.66 -20.99 7.58
CA GLY A 177 8.38 -19.65 7.09
C GLY A 177 7.52 -19.65 5.82
N ASP A 178 6.88 -20.79 5.50
CA ASP A 178 5.94 -20.92 4.40
C ASP A 178 4.54 -20.52 4.86
N VAL A 179 3.75 -19.88 3.98
CA VAL A 179 2.37 -19.51 4.32
C VAL A 179 1.48 -20.74 4.30
N VAL A 180 0.75 -20.96 5.38
CA VAL A 180 -0.16 -22.12 5.53
C VAL A 180 -1.63 -21.72 5.53
N SER A 181 -1.95 -20.54 6.06
CA SER A 181 -3.29 -19.98 6.07
C SER A 181 -3.25 -18.46 5.97
N VAL A 182 -4.41 -17.88 5.65
CA VAL A 182 -4.60 -16.43 5.64
C VAL A 182 -5.85 -16.12 6.46
N THR A 183 -5.69 -15.27 7.46
CA THR A 183 -6.80 -14.65 8.17
C THR A 183 -7.28 -13.43 7.38
N LEU A 184 -8.48 -13.53 6.82
CA LEU A 184 -9.19 -12.43 6.16
C LEU A 184 -10.00 -11.65 7.20
N ALA A 185 -9.97 -10.32 7.13
CA ALA A 185 -10.63 -9.42 8.06
C ALA A 185 -11.42 -8.33 7.33
N THR A 186 -12.59 -8.00 7.87
CA THR A 186 -13.43 -6.88 7.44
C THR A 186 -14.19 -6.32 8.64
N MET A 187 -14.64 -5.07 8.56
CA MET A 187 -15.41 -4.45 9.65
C MET A 187 -16.82 -5.04 9.77
N ASN A 188 -17.39 -5.46 8.64
CA ASN A 188 -18.80 -5.81 8.58
C ASN A 188 -19.05 -7.24 8.13
N GLN A 189 -20.14 -7.82 8.62
CA GLN A 189 -20.53 -9.18 8.29
C GLN A 189 -20.64 -9.35 6.77
N PRO A 190 -19.79 -10.19 6.15
CA PRO A 190 -19.93 -10.54 4.74
C PRO A 190 -21.09 -11.53 4.56
N GLU A 191 -21.50 -11.77 3.31
CA GLU A 191 -22.55 -12.77 3.00
C GLU A 191 -22.11 -14.19 3.32
N ASP A 192 -20.80 -14.45 3.28
CA ASP A 192 -20.20 -15.72 3.64
C ASP A 192 -20.42 -16.04 5.14
N PRO A 193 -21.20 -17.09 5.46
CA PRO A 193 -21.56 -17.43 6.83
C PRO A 193 -20.39 -17.99 7.65
N ASP A 194 -19.25 -18.30 7.03
CA ASP A 194 -18.07 -18.82 7.72
C ASP A 194 -17.25 -17.72 8.41
N PHE A 195 -17.51 -16.44 8.10
CA PHE A 195 -16.94 -15.34 8.86
C PHE A 195 -17.55 -15.29 10.25
N ALA A 196 -16.71 -15.09 11.26
CA ALA A 196 -17.11 -14.94 12.66
C ALA A 196 -16.74 -13.56 13.19
N GLU A 197 -17.62 -12.99 14.02
CA GLU A 197 -17.35 -11.76 14.76
C GLU A 197 -16.26 -12.01 15.81
N THR A 198 -15.26 -11.12 15.87
CA THR A 198 -14.14 -11.16 16.81
C THR A 198 -14.44 -10.33 18.05
N GLU A 199 -13.65 -10.52 19.11
CA GLU A 199 -13.77 -9.69 20.33
C GLU A 199 -13.49 -8.20 20.07
N ALA A 200 -12.81 -7.87 18.97
CA ALA A 200 -12.56 -6.50 18.53
C ALA A 200 -13.72 -5.90 17.70
N GLY A 201 -14.83 -6.62 17.52
CA GLY A 201 -15.98 -6.18 16.73
C GLY A 201 -15.75 -6.23 15.21
N MET A 202 -14.69 -6.90 14.74
CA MET A 202 -14.44 -7.16 13.32
C MET A 202 -15.01 -8.52 12.93
N TRP A 203 -15.06 -8.82 11.64
CA TRP A 203 -15.39 -10.14 11.12
C TRP A 203 -14.18 -10.79 10.48
N ALA A 204 -13.92 -12.05 10.81
CA ALA A 204 -12.76 -12.77 10.32
C ALA A 204 -13.08 -14.19 9.83
N LYS A 205 -12.33 -14.63 8.82
CA LYS A 205 -12.31 -16.01 8.31
C LYS A 205 -10.87 -16.45 8.11
N VAL A 206 -10.52 -17.63 8.61
CA VAL A 206 -9.23 -18.26 8.33
C VAL A 206 -9.40 -19.21 7.15
N VAL A 207 -8.58 -19.03 6.13
CA VAL A 207 -8.63 -19.80 4.87
C VAL A 207 -7.29 -20.47 4.66
N ALA A 208 -7.27 -21.72 4.19
CA ALA A 208 -6.02 -22.36 3.80
C ALA A 208 -5.39 -21.59 2.63
N PHE A 209 -4.06 -21.46 2.60
CA PHE A 209 -3.42 -20.62 1.58
C PHE A 209 -3.76 -21.04 0.14
N ASP A 210 -3.86 -22.35 -0.12
CA ASP A 210 -4.23 -22.91 -1.43
C ASP A 210 -5.66 -22.57 -1.88
N ASP A 211 -6.53 -22.17 -0.95
CA ASP A 211 -7.92 -21.78 -1.22
C ASP A 211 -8.10 -20.26 -1.38
N VAL A 212 -7.03 -19.47 -1.23
CA VAL A 212 -7.05 -18.01 -1.44
C VAL A 212 -6.76 -17.69 -2.90
N ASP A 213 -7.63 -16.93 -3.57
CA ASP A 213 -7.47 -16.58 -4.99
C ASP A 213 -6.18 -15.80 -5.24
N LEU A 214 -5.91 -14.80 -4.41
CA LEU A 214 -4.74 -13.91 -4.47
C LEU A 214 -4.33 -13.43 -3.08
N LEU A 215 -3.01 -13.33 -2.84
CA LEU A 215 -2.44 -12.67 -1.67
C LEU A 215 -1.34 -11.69 -2.10
N PHE A 216 -1.50 -10.42 -1.77
CA PHE A 216 -0.53 -9.38 -2.14
C PHE A 216 -0.51 -8.24 -1.12
N GLU A 217 0.51 -7.40 -1.18
CA GLU A 217 0.57 -6.11 -0.50
C GLU A 217 0.08 -5.04 -1.46
N SER A 218 -1.02 -4.37 -1.10
CA SER A 218 -1.55 -3.24 -1.84
C SER A 218 -0.62 -2.05 -1.72
N HIS A 219 -0.27 -1.44 -2.86
CA HIS A 219 0.57 -0.25 -2.90
C HIS A 219 0.06 0.73 -3.96
N VAL A 220 -0.69 1.73 -3.51
CA VAL A 220 -1.20 2.78 -4.38
C VAL A 220 -0.25 3.98 -4.37
N LYS A 221 0.49 4.17 -5.47
CA LYS A 221 1.31 5.37 -5.69
C LYS A 221 0.43 6.46 -6.33
N ALA A 222 0.75 7.72 -6.08
CA ALA A 222 0.19 8.87 -6.74
C ALA A 222 1.21 10.01 -6.76
N THR A 223 0.88 11.10 -7.42
CA THR A 223 1.60 12.38 -7.36
C THR A 223 0.72 13.40 -6.64
N CYS A 224 1.32 14.16 -5.73
CA CYS A 224 0.67 15.27 -5.03
C CYS A 224 1.64 16.45 -4.98
N ARG A 225 1.25 17.59 -5.57
CA ARG A 225 2.08 18.82 -5.62
C ARG A 225 3.49 18.51 -6.15
N ASP A 226 3.53 17.77 -7.26
CA ASP A 226 4.74 17.30 -7.96
C ASP A 226 5.64 16.32 -7.18
N LEU A 227 5.22 15.87 -5.99
CA LEU A 227 5.94 14.86 -5.22
C LEU A 227 5.28 13.48 -5.34
N PRO A 228 6.06 12.39 -5.50
CA PRO A 228 5.53 11.05 -5.41
C PRO A 228 5.06 10.76 -3.98
N VAL A 229 3.86 10.21 -3.86
CA VAL A 229 3.21 9.87 -2.61
C VAL A 229 2.61 8.48 -2.66
N ARG A 230 2.44 7.88 -1.49
CA ARG A 230 1.66 6.68 -1.28
C ARG A 230 0.30 7.08 -0.70
N VAL A 231 -0.76 6.57 -1.29
CA VAL A 231 -2.09 6.64 -0.68
C VAL A 231 -2.15 5.63 0.45
N ILE A 232 -2.49 6.11 1.65
CA ILE A 232 -2.63 5.29 2.86
C ILE A 232 -4.09 4.84 3.01
N GLU A 233 -5.00 5.78 2.79
CA GLU A 233 -6.41 5.62 3.09
C GLU A 233 -7.24 6.56 2.22
N ARG A 234 -8.47 6.15 1.94
CA ARG A 234 -9.49 6.96 1.27
C ARG A 234 -10.77 6.84 2.07
N PHE A 235 -11.40 7.97 2.35
CA PHE A 235 -12.64 8.02 3.10
C PHE A 235 -13.61 9.02 2.48
N SER A 236 -14.91 8.74 2.65
CA SER A 236 -15.97 9.62 2.16
C SER A 236 -16.13 10.81 3.10
N SER A 237 -16.49 11.97 2.54
CA SER A 237 -16.98 13.11 3.32
C SER A 237 -18.12 13.80 2.57
N ASP A 238 -18.87 14.67 3.25
CA ASP A 238 -19.96 15.45 2.64
C ASP A 238 -19.46 16.33 1.46
N ASP A 239 -18.20 16.77 1.51
CA ASP A 239 -17.56 17.63 0.51
C ASP A 239 -16.84 16.81 -0.60
N GLY A 240 -16.98 15.48 -0.58
CA GLY A 240 -16.35 14.54 -1.51
C GLY A 240 -15.27 13.67 -0.87
N ASP A 241 -14.63 12.83 -1.67
CA ASP A 241 -13.65 11.87 -1.19
C ASP A 241 -12.37 12.55 -0.72
N LEU A 242 -11.88 12.13 0.44
CA LEU A 242 -10.61 12.54 1.01
C LEU A 242 -9.60 11.39 0.91
N ALA A 243 -8.32 11.75 0.76
CA ALA A 243 -7.19 10.84 0.80
C ALA A 243 -6.30 11.20 1.99
N ARG A 244 -5.88 10.20 2.76
CA ARG A 244 -4.66 10.28 3.57
C ARG A 244 -3.51 9.76 2.73
N ILE A 245 -2.44 10.54 2.63
CA ILE A 245 -1.25 10.19 1.85
C ILE A 245 0.01 10.32 2.70
N SER A 246 1.03 9.53 2.39
CA SER A 246 2.40 9.68 2.88
C SER A 246 3.31 10.03 1.73
N SER A 247 4.23 10.97 1.94
CA SER A 247 5.28 11.24 0.98
C SER A 247 6.21 10.03 0.81
N LEU A 248 6.66 9.79 -0.41
CA LEU A 248 7.74 8.84 -0.73
C LEU A 248 9.09 9.55 -0.87
N VAL A 249 9.13 10.86 -0.62
CA VAL A 249 10.32 11.70 -0.75
C VAL A 249 11.04 11.81 0.59
N LEU A 250 12.30 11.37 0.63
CA LEU A 250 13.20 11.47 1.79
C LEU A 250 14.03 12.75 1.76
N ASP A 251 13.34 13.89 1.66
CA ASP A 251 13.93 15.23 1.70
C ASP A 251 13.07 16.17 2.55
N HIS A 252 13.61 16.60 3.70
CA HIS A 252 12.93 17.48 4.64
C HIS A 252 12.44 18.78 3.99
N GLY A 253 13.27 19.43 3.18
CA GLY A 253 12.95 20.71 2.57
C GLY A 253 11.83 20.58 1.55
N ALA A 254 11.88 19.55 0.70
CA ALA A 254 10.86 19.28 -0.31
C ALA A 254 9.47 19.10 0.31
N ASN A 255 9.37 18.26 1.35
CA ASN A 255 8.10 18.00 2.02
C ASN A 255 7.56 19.23 2.76
N GLN A 256 8.43 20.00 3.42
CA GLN A 256 8.05 21.26 4.07
C GLN A 256 7.48 22.26 3.04
N ASN A 257 8.12 22.40 1.88
CA ASN A 257 7.66 23.29 0.82
C ASN A 257 6.33 22.85 0.21
N ALA A 258 6.15 21.55 0.03
CA ALA A 258 4.90 20.97 -0.44
C ALA A 258 3.79 20.97 0.64
N LYS A 259 4.07 21.50 1.84
CA LYS A 259 3.12 21.66 2.95
C LYS A 259 2.51 20.33 3.41
N PHE A 260 3.34 19.28 3.45
CA PHE A 260 2.98 18.08 4.19
C PHE A 260 3.09 18.35 5.69
N ASP A 261 2.24 17.68 6.46
CA ASP A 261 2.32 17.63 7.91
C ASP A 261 3.55 16.81 8.30
N PHE A 262 4.41 17.40 9.12
CA PHE A 262 5.53 16.68 9.72
C PHE A 262 5.01 15.80 10.85
N ILE A 263 5.09 14.48 10.68
CA ILE A 263 4.67 13.51 11.71
C ILE A 263 5.87 13.17 12.60
N GLU A 264 6.96 12.75 11.97
CA GLU A 264 8.26 12.50 12.58
C GLU A 264 9.34 12.49 11.48
N ALA A 265 10.60 12.36 11.86
CA ALA A 265 11.67 12.24 10.88
C ALA A 265 11.40 11.03 9.95
N GLY A 266 11.43 11.29 8.65
CA GLY A 266 11.20 10.32 7.59
C GLY A 266 9.74 10.09 7.25
N VAL A 267 8.80 10.74 7.95
CA VAL A 267 7.36 10.54 7.79
C VAL A 267 6.65 11.87 7.65
N TRP A 268 6.11 12.08 6.45
CA TRP A 268 5.39 13.29 6.06
C TRP A 268 4.07 12.88 5.47
N GLU A 269 2.98 13.44 5.96
CA GLU A 269 1.64 13.03 5.56
C GLU A 269 0.76 14.23 5.25
N ALA A 270 -0.35 13.99 4.56
CA ALA A 270 -1.36 15.00 4.35
C ALA A 270 -2.74 14.35 4.23
N THR A 271 -3.76 15.10 4.64
CA THR A 271 -5.16 14.78 4.33
C THR A 271 -5.69 15.85 3.39
N LEU A 272 -6.16 15.45 2.21
CA LEU A 272 -6.62 16.37 1.16
C LEU A 272 -7.74 15.71 0.34
N PRO A 273 -8.52 16.51 -0.41
CA PRO A 273 -9.43 15.98 -1.42
C PRO A 273 -8.72 15.03 -2.37
N TRP A 274 -9.32 13.87 -2.62
CA TRP A 274 -8.82 12.87 -3.57
C TRP A 274 -8.55 13.47 -4.96
N SER A 275 -9.34 14.46 -5.36
CA SER A 275 -9.21 15.18 -6.63
C SER A 275 -7.93 16.03 -6.78
N GLU A 276 -7.15 16.19 -5.71
CA GLU A 276 -5.83 16.84 -5.76
C GLU A 276 -4.69 15.86 -6.09
N LEU A 277 -4.97 14.55 -6.14
CA LEU A 277 -4.00 13.53 -6.55
C LEU A 277 -3.99 13.35 -8.07
N SER A 278 -2.80 13.05 -8.61
CA SER A 278 -2.58 12.68 -10.00
C SER A 278 -1.80 11.37 -10.13
N ASP A 279 -1.69 10.84 -11.35
CA ASP A 279 -0.85 9.67 -11.68
C ASP A 279 -1.05 8.48 -10.76
N ILE A 280 -2.31 8.29 -10.34
CA ILE A 280 -2.69 7.29 -9.35
C ILE A 280 -2.51 5.90 -9.96
N THR A 281 -1.54 5.17 -9.43
CA THR A 281 -1.09 3.87 -9.92
C THR A 281 -1.21 2.84 -8.80
N PRO A 282 -2.29 2.02 -8.80
CA PRO A 282 -2.41 0.89 -7.89
C PRO A 282 -1.49 -0.24 -8.33
N THR A 283 -0.51 -0.57 -7.50
CA THR A 283 0.42 -1.68 -7.72
C THR A 283 0.24 -2.75 -6.66
N GLN A 284 0.51 -4.00 -7.04
CA GLN A 284 0.43 -5.16 -6.15
C GLN A 284 1.85 -5.68 -5.93
N ARG A 285 2.36 -5.57 -4.69
CA ARG A 285 3.67 -6.12 -4.33
C ARG A 285 3.50 -7.53 -3.78
N VAL A 286 4.41 -8.44 -4.10
CA VAL A 286 4.35 -9.83 -3.63
C VAL A 286 5.59 -10.14 -2.81
N ALA A 287 5.38 -10.77 -1.66
CA ALA A 287 6.47 -11.22 -0.81
C ALA A 287 7.05 -12.52 -1.35
N LYS A 288 8.36 -12.70 -1.23
CA LYS A 288 9.03 -13.96 -1.56
C LYS A 288 8.39 -15.19 -0.89
N ALA A 289 7.85 -15.04 0.32
CA ALA A 289 7.25 -16.13 1.10
C ALA A 289 5.97 -16.73 0.50
N TRP A 290 5.28 -15.99 -0.38
CA TRP A 290 4.06 -16.45 -1.05
C TRP A 290 4.08 -16.12 -2.56
N ALA A 291 5.26 -15.80 -3.06
CA ALA A 291 5.53 -15.55 -4.46
C ALA A 291 5.49 -16.87 -5.23
N ARG A 292 4.86 -16.84 -6.41
CA ARG A 292 5.05 -17.91 -7.40
C ARG A 292 6.48 -17.84 -7.95
N GLU A 293 6.98 -18.90 -8.57
CA GLU A 293 8.37 -18.98 -9.04
C GLU A 293 8.73 -17.83 -10.02
N GLU A 294 7.75 -17.39 -10.79
CA GLU A 294 7.77 -16.24 -11.71
C GLU A 294 7.85 -14.86 -11.01
N ASP A 295 7.28 -14.71 -9.81
CA ASP A 295 7.26 -13.45 -9.05
C ASP A 295 8.62 -13.10 -8.44
N LEU A 296 9.46 -14.11 -8.23
CA LEU A 296 10.76 -13.98 -7.59
C LEU A 296 11.83 -13.34 -8.49
N ALA A 297 11.56 -13.21 -9.79
CA ALA A 297 12.50 -12.66 -10.75
C ALA A 297 12.58 -11.12 -10.73
N ASP A 298 11.52 -10.41 -10.31
CA ASP A 298 11.40 -8.95 -10.47
C ASP A 298 11.59 -8.13 -9.16
N THR A 299 11.56 -8.73 -7.97
CA THR A 299 11.67 -7.97 -6.70
C THR A 299 13.07 -8.03 -6.09
N THR A 300 14.00 -7.17 -6.54
CA THR A 300 15.35 -7.09 -5.94
C THR A 300 15.53 -5.82 -5.10
N PRO A 301 16.11 -5.87 -3.87
CA PRO A 301 16.34 -4.70 -3.00
C PRO A 301 17.08 -3.51 -3.66
N ILE A 302 17.87 -3.77 -4.71
CA ILE A 302 18.56 -2.75 -5.49
C ILE A 302 17.58 -1.80 -6.19
N GLN A 303 16.43 -2.30 -6.65
CA GLN A 303 15.42 -1.49 -7.33
C GLN A 303 14.73 -0.52 -6.38
N ALA A 304 14.35 -0.98 -5.17
CA ALA A 304 13.77 -0.11 -4.16
C ALA A 304 14.71 1.02 -3.73
N GLN A 305 16.02 0.73 -3.61
CA GLN A 305 17.02 1.76 -3.36
C GLN A 305 17.05 2.80 -4.50
N SER A 306 17.04 2.33 -5.76
CA SER A 306 17.05 3.23 -6.92
C SER A 306 15.79 4.09 -7.03
N GLU A 307 14.62 3.54 -6.69
CA GLU A 307 13.35 4.28 -6.67
C GLU A 307 13.33 5.38 -5.61
N ALA A 308 13.86 5.09 -4.41
CA ALA A 308 13.98 6.07 -3.34
C ALA A 308 14.96 7.20 -3.69
N GLU A 309 16.10 6.87 -4.27
CA GLU A 309 17.09 7.84 -4.73
C GLU A 309 16.57 8.69 -5.90
N SER A 310 15.82 8.07 -6.82
CA SER A 310 15.12 8.77 -7.91
C SER A 310 14.07 9.73 -7.37
N SER A 311 13.26 9.30 -6.39
CA SER A 311 12.24 10.14 -5.73
C SER A 311 12.88 11.35 -5.03
N ALA A 312 14.02 11.16 -4.37
CA ALA A 312 14.77 12.24 -3.75
C ALA A 312 15.43 13.18 -4.80
N SER A 313 15.90 12.64 -5.93
CA SER A 313 16.40 13.44 -7.05
C SER A 313 15.31 14.28 -7.70
N ALA A 314 14.13 13.70 -7.96
CA ALA A 314 12.98 14.42 -8.52
C ALA A 314 12.60 15.60 -7.63
N ALA A 315 12.60 15.38 -6.32
CA ALA A 315 12.38 16.43 -5.34
C ALA A 315 13.42 17.56 -5.43
N ARG A 316 14.70 17.29 -5.73
CA ARG A 316 15.73 18.32 -5.95
C ARG A 316 15.53 19.07 -7.27
N SER A 317 15.10 18.37 -8.32
CA SER A 317 14.83 18.95 -9.64
C SER A 317 13.62 19.89 -9.65
N ALA A 318 12.61 19.62 -8.82
CA ALA A 318 11.42 20.48 -8.66
C ALA A 318 11.75 21.91 -8.19
N TRP A 319 12.97 22.16 -7.69
CA TRP A 319 13.41 23.48 -7.19
C TRP A 319 14.20 24.30 -8.21
N VAL A 320 14.54 23.74 -9.38
CA VAL A 320 15.49 24.37 -10.33
C VAL A 320 14.88 24.63 -11.72
N GLY A 321 13.67 24.13 -12.05
CA GLY A 321 13.14 24.23 -13.41
C GLY A 321 11.73 24.78 -13.54
N GLU A 322 11.59 25.82 -14.38
CA GLU A 322 10.36 26.18 -15.11
C GLU A 322 9.95 25.01 -16.04
N GLY A 323 9.43 23.93 -15.46
CA GLY A 323 8.84 22.82 -16.23
C GLY A 323 7.39 23.12 -16.55
N GLU A 324 6.98 22.94 -17.81
CA GLU A 324 5.55 22.96 -18.15
C GLU A 324 4.79 21.91 -17.32
N PRO A 325 3.66 22.27 -16.70
CA PRO A 325 2.89 21.37 -15.87
C PRO A 325 2.48 20.13 -16.67
N GLN A 326 2.76 18.94 -16.14
CA GLN A 326 2.13 17.73 -16.65
C GLN A 326 0.67 17.71 -16.19
N VAL A 327 -0.22 17.80 -17.18
CA VAL A 327 -1.66 17.94 -17.00
C VAL A 327 -2.23 16.64 -16.44
N THR A 328 -2.82 16.74 -15.25
CA THR A 328 -3.71 15.72 -14.70
C THR A 328 -5.12 15.96 -15.18
N ILE A 329 -5.71 14.90 -15.71
CA ILE A 329 -7.00 14.84 -16.35
C ILE A 329 -8.12 14.97 -15.32
N LYS A 330 -8.82 16.09 -15.33
CA LYS A 330 -10.16 16.24 -14.74
C LYS A 330 -11.17 16.03 -15.86
N ALA A 331 -12.29 15.34 -15.60
CA ALA A 331 -13.39 15.08 -16.54
C ALA A 331 -14.14 16.34 -17.03
N SER A 332 -13.44 17.47 -17.16
CA SER A 332 -13.93 18.76 -17.64
C SER A 332 -13.02 19.41 -18.69
N ASP A 333 -11.94 18.74 -19.16
CA ASP A 333 -11.16 19.24 -20.31
C ASP A 333 -11.76 18.70 -21.63
N PRO A 334 -12.36 19.56 -22.49
CA PRO A 334 -13.00 19.13 -23.73
C PRO A 334 -12.02 18.68 -24.83
N ASN A 335 -10.70 18.77 -24.63
CA ASN A 335 -9.69 18.30 -25.59
C ASN A 335 -9.00 16.98 -25.16
N ASP A 336 -9.46 16.34 -24.09
CA ASP A 336 -8.87 15.11 -23.58
C ASP A 336 -9.31 13.88 -24.42
N PRO A 337 -8.38 12.98 -24.83
CA PRO A 337 -8.75 11.73 -25.48
C PRO A 337 -9.68 10.86 -24.62
N LEU A 338 -9.63 10.95 -23.28
CA LEU A 338 -10.58 10.32 -22.33
C LEU A 338 -11.93 11.07 -22.20
N ALA A 339 -12.05 12.24 -22.82
CA ALA A 339 -13.28 13.03 -22.90
C ALA A 339 -14.00 12.90 -24.25
N SER A 340 -13.56 11.98 -25.13
CA SER A 340 -14.26 11.69 -26.39
C SER A 340 -15.70 11.20 -26.13
N ASP A 341 -16.62 11.56 -27.03
CA ASP A 341 -18.03 11.19 -26.92
C ASP A 341 -18.22 9.65 -26.78
N ASP A 342 -17.36 8.88 -27.44
CA ASP A 342 -17.35 7.41 -27.40
C ASP A 342 -16.96 6.87 -26.00
N LEU A 343 -15.96 7.48 -25.34
CA LEU A 343 -15.57 7.09 -23.99
C LEU A 343 -16.58 7.54 -22.95
N GLN A 344 -17.18 8.72 -23.13
CA GLN A 344 -18.28 9.19 -22.29
C GLN A 344 -19.50 8.26 -22.38
N GLU A 345 -19.76 7.66 -23.54
CA GLU A 345 -20.78 6.61 -23.68
C GLU A 345 -20.39 5.34 -22.91
N ILE A 346 -19.14 4.89 -23.05
CA ILE A 346 -18.63 3.73 -22.30
C ILE A 346 -18.72 3.97 -20.77
N TYR A 347 -18.38 5.16 -20.27
CA TYR A 347 -18.49 5.48 -18.85
C TYR A 347 -19.93 5.47 -18.38
N ARG A 348 -20.86 6.08 -19.15
CA ARG A 348 -22.29 6.05 -18.82
C ARG A 348 -22.83 4.63 -18.74
N ASP A 349 -22.41 3.76 -19.65
CA ASP A 349 -22.80 2.37 -19.63
C ASP A 349 -22.25 1.64 -18.39
N ILE A 350 -20.97 1.83 -18.05
CA ILE A 350 -20.38 1.26 -16.81
C ILE A 350 -21.14 1.74 -15.58
N ILE A 351 -21.41 3.05 -15.46
CA ILE A 351 -22.18 3.62 -14.35
C ILE A 351 -23.58 3.01 -14.30
N ALA A 352 -24.24 2.83 -15.45
CA ALA A 352 -25.57 2.26 -15.52
C ALA A 352 -25.61 0.79 -15.09
N GLU A 353 -24.60 0.00 -15.44
CA GLU A 353 -24.48 -1.38 -14.96
C GLU A 353 -24.21 -1.44 -13.46
N VAL A 354 -23.27 -0.62 -12.97
CA VAL A 354 -22.97 -0.54 -11.53
C VAL A 354 -24.20 -0.12 -10.74
N ALA A 355 -24.98 0.85 -11.22
CA ALA A 355 -26.21 1.30 -10.55
C ALA A 355 -27.29 0.22 -10.42
N LYS A 356 -27.25 -0.85 -11.22
CA LYS A 356 -28.20 -1.98 -11.10
C LYS A 356 -27.85 -2.91 -9.94
N ALA A 357 -26.56 -3.05 -9.64
CA ALA A 357 -26.04 -3.97 -8.63
C ALA A 357 -25.64 -3.27 -7.32
N ALA A 358 -25.32 -1.97 -7.38
CA ALA A 358 -24.87 -1.18 -6.24
C ALA A 358 -25.95 -1.10 -5.14
N PRO A 359 -25.58 -1.35 -3.87
CA PRO A 359 -26.45 -1.05 -2.74
C PRO A 359 -26.85 0.43 -2.76
N ARG A 360 -28.13 0.72 -2.50
CA ARG A 360 -28.67 2.10 -2.60
C ARG A 360 -28.06 3.06 -1.61
N GLU A 361 -27.59 2.54 -0.49
CA GLU A 361 -27.03 3.27 0.61
C GLU A 361 -25.50 3.43 0.51
N ALA A 362 -24.84 2.82 -0.50
CA ALA A 362 -23.39 2.91 -0.65
C ALA A 362 -22.96 4.32 -1.07
N ASP A 363 -21.91 4.84 -0.47
CA ASP A 363 -21.27 6.12 -0.83
C ASP A 363 -20.49 6.02 -2.14
N ARG A 364 -19.87 4.87 -2.41
CA ARG A 364 -19.21 4.55 -3.67
C ARG A 364 -19.03 3.05 -3.85
N ILE A 365 -18.80 2.66 -5.11
CA ILE A 365 -18.37 1.34 -5.52
C ILE A 365 -16.96 1.46 -6.06
N GLU A 366 -16.05 0.65 -5.53
CA GLU A 366 -14.68 0.54 -6.02
C GLU A 366 -14.52 -0.80 -6.73
N MET A 367 -13.88 -0.79 -7.90
CA MET A 367 -13.62 -1.99 -8.69
C MET A 367 -12.17 -2.00 -9.16
N MET A 368 -11.56 -3.19 -9.14
CA MET A 368 -10.26 -3.44 -9.73
C MET A 368 -10.43 -4.47 -10.85
N GLY A 369 -10.12 -4.07 -12.08
CA GLY A 369 -10.12 -4.93 -13.25
C GLY A 369 -8.70 -5.33 -13.62
N MET A 370 -8.47 -6.62 -13.91
CA MET A 370 -7.20 -7.14 -14.44
C MET A 370 -7.52 -7.88 -15.74
N CYS A 371 -6.82 -7.56 -16.84
CA CYS A 371 -7.16 -8.07 -18.16
C CYS A 371 -5.94 -8.43 -18.99
N VAL A 372 -5.97 -9.63 -19.59
CA VAL A 372 -5.02 -10.09 -20.60
C VAL A 372 -5.79 -10.73 -21.75
N ASP A 373 -5.51 -10.28 -22.98
CA ASP A 373 -6.30 -10.52 -24.19
C ASP A 373 -7.80 -10.25 -23.94
N THR A 374 -8.59 -11.32 -23.81
CA THR A 374 -10.04 -11.29 -23.57
C THR A 374 -10.41 -11.81 -22.18
N ASN A 375 -9.42 -12.16 -21.35
CA ASN A 375 -9.59 -12.67 -20.00
C ASN A 375 -9.61 -11.51 -19.01
N LEU A 376 -10.81 -11.01 -18.72
CA LEU A 376 -11.04 -9.98 -17.72
C LEU A 376 -11.45 -10.59 -16.39
N GLN A 377 -10.77 -10.17 -15.33
CA GLN A 377 -11.11 -10.46 -13.93
C GLN A 377 -11.47 -9.15 -13.24
N ILE A 378 -12.49 -9.16 -12.39
CA ILE A 378 -12.97 -7.96 -11.69
C ILE A 378 -13.18 -8.32 -10.23
N ALA A 379 -12.57 -7.54 -9.33
CA ALA A 379 -12.88 -7.54 -7.91
C ALA A 379 -13.61 -6.24 -7.57
N SER A 380 -14.62 -6.29 -6.69
CA SER A 380 -15.44 -5.13 -6.35
C SER A 380 -15.86 -5.05 -4.89
N GLN A 381 -15.97 -3.83 -4.37
CA GLN A 381 -16.44 -3.53 -3.02
C GLN A 381 -17.32 -2.28 -3.00
N ALA A 382 -18.25 -2.21 -2.03
CA ALA A 382 -19.07 -1.05 -1.73
C ALA A 382 -18.58 -0.37 -0.44
N ILE A 383 -18.57 0.96 -0.43
CA ILE A 383 -18.14 1.79 0.69
C ILE A 383 -19.37 2.49 1.29
N PHE A 384 -19.51 2.54 2.62
CA PHE A 384 -20.57 3.26 3.35
C PHE A 384 -19.94 4.06 4.52
N GLY A 385 -19.48 5.28 4.26
CA GLY A 385 -18.69 6.06 5.21
C GLY A 385 -17.34 5.41 5.47
N GLU A 386 -17.15 4.90 6.69
CA GLU A 386 -15.98 4.12 7.12
C GLU A 386 -16.14 2.61 6.90
N ASP A 387 -17.34 2.17 6.49
CA ASP A 387 -17.66 0.76 6.24
C ASP A 387 -17.29 0.31 4.82
N VAL A 388 -16.78 -0.91 4.68
CA VAL A 388 -16.46 -1.56 3.41
C VAL A 388 -17.12 -2.94 3.36
N ARG A 389 -17.89 -3.20 2.31
CA ARG A 389 -18.56 -4.48 2.07
C ARG A 389 -18.13 -5.05 0.73
N PRO A 390 -17.59 -6.27 0.67
CA PRO A 390 -17.32 -6.92 -0.61
C PRO A 390 -18.61 -7.11 -1.40
N LEU A 391 -18.51 -7.04 -2.73
CA LEU A 391 -19.63 -7.34 -3.63
C LEU A 391 -19.38 -8.71 -4.26
N PRO A 392 -20.14 -9.75 -3.87
CA PRO A 392 -19.82 -11.16 -4.19
C PRO A 392 -20.11 -11.55 -5.64
N GLU A 393 -20.82 -10.73 -6.41
CA GLU A 393 -20.94 -10.89 -7.85
C GLU A 393 -20.24 -9.72 -8.54
N PRO A 394 -19.30 -9.94 -9.48
CA PRO A 394 -18.89 -8.88 -10.37
C PRO A 394 -20.16 -8.34 -11.00
N VAL A 395 -20.29 -7.02 -11.10
CA VAL A 395 -21.39 -6.41 -11.83
C VAL A 395 -21.30 -6.91 -13.27
N GLU A 396 -21.91 -8.05 -13.62
CA GLU A 396 -21.56 -8.83 -14.82
C GLU A 396 -21.70 -7.99 -16.08
N GLY A 397 -22.64 -7.04 -16.06
CA GLY A 397 -22.84 -6.06 -17.12
C GLY A 397 -21.63 -5.15 -17.40
N VAL A 398 -20.75 -4.90 -16.42
CA VAL A 398 -19.58 -4.01 -16.55
C VAL A 398 -18.49 -4.61 -17.43
N ALA A 399 -18.30 -5.93 -17.42
CA ALA A 399 -17.20 -6.58 -18.12
C ALA A 399 -17.13 -6.25 -19.62
N PRO A 400 -18.22 -6.33 -20.41
CA PRO A 400 -18.23 -5.88 -21.80
C PRO A 400 -17.79 -4.42 -22.00
N HIS A 401 -18.15 -3.53 -21.09
CA HIS A 401 -17.82 -2.11 -21.19
C HIS A 401 -16.37 -1.83 -20.79
N LEU A 402 -15.80 -2.57 -19.84
CA LEU A 402 -14.37 -2.53 -19.55
C LEU A 402 -13.53 -3.04 -20.73
N ILE A 403 -13.98 -4.08 -21.45
CA ILE A 403 -13.31 -4.52 -22.69
C ILE A 403 -13.37 -3.44 -23.78
N LYS A 404 -14.53 -2.79 -23.97
CA LYS A 404 -14.64 -1.66 -24.90
C LYS A 404 -13.70 -0.51 -24.51
N LEU A 405 -13.65 -0.20 -23.22
CA LEU A 405 -12.77 0.81 -22.67
C LEU A 405 -11.30 0.47 -22.96
N ARG A 406 -10.91 -0.78 -22.70
CA ARG A 406 -9.58 -1.32 -22.99
C ARG A 406 -9.17 -1.10 -24.43
N MET A 407 -10.06 -1.40 -25.37
CA MET A 407 -9.82 -1.18 -26.80
C MET A 407 -9.71 0.30 -27.16
N ALA A 408 -10.59 1.14 -26.62
CA ALA A 408 -10.63 2.58 -26.90
C ALA A 408 -9.44 3.34 -26.32
N THR A 409 -8.87 2.86 -25.20
CA THR A 409 -7.72 3.48 -24.53
C THR A 409 -6.38 2.84 -24.88
N ALA A 410 -6.36 1.80 -25.74
CA ALA A 410 -5.13 1.18 -26.19
C ALA A 410 -4.25 2.18 -26.96
N LYS A 411 -2.95 2.20 -26.64
CA LYS A 411 -1.98 3.11 -27.23
C LYS A 411 -1.22 2.40 -28.37
N PRO A 412 -1.00 3.05 -29.53
CA PRO A 412 -0.38 2.39 -30.69
C PRO A 412 1.00 1.77 -30.44
N ASP A 413 1.78 2.34 -29.52
CA ASP A 413 3.15 1.93 -29.21
C ASP A 413 3.32 1.33 -27.80
N ARG A 414 2.28 1.37 -26.96
CA ARG A 414 2.31 0.90 -25.57
C ARG A 414 1.23 -0.15 -25.26
N GLY A 415 0.40 -0.49 -26.23
CA GLY A 415 -0.64 -1.52 -26.11
C GLY A 415 -1.80 -1.08 -25.21
N ALA A 416 -2.58 -2.07 -24.76
CA ALA A 416 -3.68 -1.88 -23.82
C ALA A 416 -3.18 -1.94 -22.37
N TRP A 417 -3.97 -1.38 -21.46
CA TRP A 417 -3.72 -1.52 -20.03
C TRP A 417 -3.95 -2.98 -19.57
N PHE A 418 -3.26 -3.34 -18.50
CA PHE A 418 -3.34 -4.64 -17.82
C PHE A 418 -4.18 -4.59 -16.57
N SER A 419 -4.14 -3.48 -15.83
CA SER A 419 -4.96 -3.27 -14.64
C SER A 419 -5.71 -1.94 -14.72
N ALA A 420 -6.91 -1.90 -14.15
CA ALA A 420 -7.72 -0.69 -14.04
C ALA A 420 -8.32 -0.61 -12.64
N PHE A 421 -8.31 0.59 -12.04
CA PHE A 421 -9.04 0.87 -10.82
C PHE A 421 -10.14 1.88 -11.12
N LEU A 422 -11.37 1.57 -10.71
CA LEU A 422 -12.55 2.37 -10.95
C LEU A 422 -13.19 2.74 -9.61
N SER A 423 -13.71 3.96 -9.53
CA SER A 423 -14.54 4.40 -8.41
C SER A 423 -15.76 5.12 -8.94
N ILE A 424 -16.94 4.72 -8.46
CA ILE A 424 -18.22 5.26 -8.90
C ILE A 424 -19.07 5.63 -7.69
N THR A 425 -19.57 6.86 -7.63
CA THR A 425 -20.44 7.32 -6.54
C THR A 425 -21.92 7.36 -6.99
N PRO A 426 -22.91 7.38 -6.06
CA PRO A 426 -24.34 7.45 -6.38
C PRO A 426 -24.75 8.65 -7.21
N ASN A 427 -24.00 9.75 -7.14
CA ASN A 427 -24.29 10.95 -7.94
C ASN A 427 -23.81 10.84 -9.40
N GLY A 428 -23.23 9.69 -9.77
CA GLY A 428 -22.75 9.40 -11.12
C GLY A 428 -21.33 9.92 -11.39
N GLN A 429 -20.59 10.39 -10.37
CA GLN A 429 -19.16 10.64 -10.53
C GLN A 429 -18.44 9.33 -10.80
N PHE A 430 -17.65 9.33 -11.86
CA PHE A 430 -16.89 8.20 -12.35
C PHE A 430 -15.41 8.58 -12.42
N GLN A 431 -14.57 7.76 -11.79
CA GLN A 431 -13.12 7.89 -11.83
C GLN A 431 -12.52 6.58 -12.32
N ILE A 432 -11.47 6.70 -13.13
CA ILE A 432 -10.71 5.56 -13.61
C ILE A 432 -9.21 5.85 -13.64
N SER A 433 -8.43 4.86 -13.19
CA SER A 433 -6.99 4.78 -13.32
C SER A 433 -6.63 3.54 -14.14
N LEU A 434 -5.67 3.67 -15.06
CA LEU A 434 -5.26 2.61 -15.99
C LEU A 434 -3.76 2.37 -15.88
N ASP A 435 -3.35 1.12 -15.63
CA ASP A 435 -1.96 0.70 -15.57
C ASP A 435 -1.59 -0.14 -16.81
N TYR A 436 -0.55 0.29 -17.52
CA TYR A 436 -0.10 -0.32 -18.76
C TYR A 436 1.14 -1.20 -18.59
N ASP A 437 1.85 -1.11 -17.47
CA ASP A 437 3.24 -1.58 -17.44
C ASP A 437 3.54 -2.55 -16.31
N ASN A 438 2.79 -2.53 -15.22
CA ASN A 438 2.97 -3.52 -14.16
C ASN A 438 2.23 -4.82 -14.50
N GLU A 439 2.83 -5.96 -14.11
CA GLU A 439 2.22 -7.27 -14.30
C GLU A 439 0.91 -7.36 -13.50
N PRO A 440 -0.22 -7.68 -14.15
CA PRO A 440 -1.49 -7.84 -13.43
C PRO A 440 -1.46 -9.14 -12.63
N ARG A 441 -1.95 -9.13 -11.39
CA ARG A 441 -2.22 -10.39 -10.67
C ARG A 441 -3.49 -11.01 -11.21
N LEU A 442 -3.40 -12.28 -11.57
CA LEU A 442 -4.51 -13.04 -12.16
C LEU A 442 -4.77 -14.27 -11.29
N THR A 443 -6.04 -14.59 -11.08
CA THR A 443 -6.48 -15.77 -10.31
C THR A 443 -6.06 -17.11 -10.93
N ARG A 444 -5.52 -17.08 -12.16
CA ARG A 444 -4.94 -18.23 -12.84
C ARG A 444 -3.77 -17.80 -13.70
N GLU A 445 -2.86 -18.73 -13.94
CA GLU A 445 -1.81 -18.57 -14.94
C GLU A 445 -2.37 -18.74 -16.35
N PHE A 446 -1.72 -18.09 -17.31
CA PHE A 446 -2.06 -18.14 -18.72
C PHE A 446 -0.85 -18.64 -19.52
N PRO A 447 -1.06 -19.54 -20.49
CA PRO A 447 0.03 -20.05 -21.31
C PRO A 447 0.55 -18.97 -22.27
N ALA A 448 1.75 -19.18 -22.81
CA ALA A 448 2.46 -18.20 -23.64
C ALA A 448 1.63 -17.72 -24.84
N GLU A 449 0.73 -18.55 -25.38
CA GLU A 449 -0.11 -18.17 -26.53
C GLU A 449 -1.11 -17.06 -26.18
N VAL A 450 -1.57 -16.98 -24.93
CA VAL A 450 -2.47 -15.90 -24.48
C VAL A 450 -1.71 -14.57 -24.43
N TRP A 451 -0.47 -14.57 -23.96
CA TRP A 451 0.40 -13.39 -23.95
C TRP A 451 0.82 -13.00 -25.37
N ALA A 452 1.06 -13.97 -26.25
CA ALA A 452 1.31 -13.70 -27.67
C ALA A 452 0.09 -13.09 -28.36
N ALA A 453 -1.12 -13.61 -28.09
CA ALA A 453 -2.37 -13.06 -28.61
C ALA A 453 -2.64 -11.64 -28.09
N GLU A 454 -2.30 -11.35 -26.83
CA GLU A 454 -2.34 -10.00 -26.26
C GLU A 454 -1.46 -9.03 -27.06
N LEU A 455 -0.24 -9.41 -27.40
CA LEU A 455 0.66 -8.56 -28.20
C LEU A 455 0.28 -8.46 -29.68
N GLU A 456 -0.34 -9.49 -30.25
CA GLU A 456 -0.91 -9.43 -31.59
C GLU A 456 -2.07 -8.43 -31.63
N ARG A 457 -2.94 -8.46 -30.61
CA ARG A 457 -4.11 -7.59 -30.50
C ARG A 457 -3.73 -6.16 -30.11
N PHE A 458 -2.78 -5.99 -29.21
CA PHE A 458 -2.34 -4.71 -28.66
C PHE A 458 -0.81 -4.58 -28.75
N PRO A 459 -0.29 -4.25 -29.94
CA PRO A 459 1.15 -4.17 -30.18
C PRO A 459 1.85 -3.16 -29.26
N ARG A 460 3.07 -3.51 -28.85
CA ARG A 460 3.95 -2.67 -28.04
C ARG A 460 5.29 -2.48 -28.76
N SER A 461 5.88 -1.29 -28.62
CA SER A 461 7.25 -1.03 -29.05
C SER A 461 8.24 -1.77 -28.13
N GLU A 462 9.48 -1.90 -28.58
CA GLU A 462 10.53 -2.54 -27.76
C GLU A 462 10.79 -1.78 -26.44
N GLU A 463 10.68 -0.45 -26.44
CA GLU A 463 10.86 0.40 -25.27
C GLU A 463 9.70 0.28 -24.27
N ASN A 464 8.46 0.10 -24.76
CA ASN A 464 7.26 -0.04 -23.93
C ASN A 464 6.90 -1.50 -23.61
N MET A 465 7.82 -2.43 -23.89
CA MET A 465 7.66 -3.83 -23.54
C MET A 465 8.23 -4.07 -22.14
N PRO A 466 7.42 -4.40 -21.12
CA PRO A 466 7.93 -4.69 -19.79
C PRO A 466 8.81 -5.95 -19.77
N SER A 467 9.72 -6.07 -18.81
CA SER A 467 10.60 -7.24 -18.65
C SER A 467 9.80 -8.52 -18.40
N TRP A 468 8.83 -8.47 -17.49
CA TRP A 468 7.95 -9.59 -17.15
C TRP A 468 7.20 -10.13 -18.38
N LEU A 469 6.70 -9.24 -19.26
CA LEU A 469 5.93 -9.65 -20.43
C LEU A 469 6.78 -10.39 -21.45
N ARG A 470 8.07 -10.02 -21.58
CA ARG A 470 9.02 -10.79 -22.40
C ARG A 470 9.24 -12.19 -21.81
N ALA A 471 9.40 -12.28 -20.49
CA ALA A 471 9.59 -13.57 -19.82
C ALA A 471 8.40 -14.52 -20.01
N LYS A 472 7.16 -14.01 -20.01
CA LYS A 472 5.95 -14.81 -20.27
C LYS A 472 5.89 -15.40 -21.69
N LEU A 473 6.52 -14.76 -22.67
CA LEU A 473 6.59 -15.26 -24.06
C LEU A 473 7.69 -16.31 -24.25
N ASP A 474 8.75 -16.23 -23.45
CA ASP A 474 9.90 -17.13 -23.51
C ASP A 474 9.69 -18.42 -22.67
N SER A 475 8.58 -18.51 -21.93
CA SER A 475 8.23 -19.66 -21.11
C SER A 475 7.83 -20.85 -22.01
N PRO A 476 8.48 -22.03 -21.89
CA PRO A 476 8.18 -23.18 -22.74
C PRO A 476 6.77 -23.71 -22.48
N GLU A 477 6.09 -24.18 -23.53
CA GLU A 477 4.83 -24.95 -23.42
C GLU A 477 5.05 -26.11 -22.43
N GLU A 478 4.37 -26.11 -21.28
CA GLU A 478 4.26 -27.32 -20.46
C GLU A 478 3.38 -28.32 -21.23
N GLU A 479 4.00 -29.40 -21.75
CA GLU A 479 3.36 -30.51 -22.47
C GLU A 479 2.36 -31.32 -21.64
#